data_AF-A0A9D2P413-F1
#
_entry.id   AF-A0A9D2P413-F1
#
_cell.length_a   1.000
_cell.length_b   1.000
_cell.length_c   1.000
_cell.angle_alpha   90.00
_cell.angle_beta   90.00
_cell.angle_gamma   90.00
#
_symmetry.space_group_name_H-M   'P 1'
#
loop_
_entity.id
_entity.type
_entity.pdbx_description
1 polymer ?
#
loop_
_entity_poly.entity_id
_entity_poly.type
_entity_poly.pdbx_seq_one_letter_code
_entity_poly.pdbx_strand_id
1 'polypeptide(L)'
;MKGKIAVAVCAAGALLCASVALAVGGSAEDPLISKSYIDGEYTTQTLAKAEERIAQSHDALYQEAAAGLKTVYDTYAARVGGGTGTYHSAFTDLRVKEGDQIQVSAGSGFLLLAGSADLSCTGNKTIDLSSGWEKGTGALETGRRYLVSEDTVATLTVTSPTAVLSLEGYHTLTESSSTDYNALADALRTLGLFQGSGTGYGSGYDLEAAPTRIQGLILFLRLIGEEEAALASTAACPFTDVPDWCRPYVAYAYAQGYTKGMDEEGGIFGTNDTLTAGQYVTFLLRALGYRDSGEAPDFTWDTALERAVELGVLTPGEEAMLTSETFLRAQVVYLSYFALDAPCQDGSGTLLERLVSGGILDGAVASVVRSGVEVSRLP
;
A
#
# COMPACT_ATOMS: atom_id res chain seq x y z
N MET A 1 38.64 -8.13 -18.28
CA MET A 1 40.01 -8.56 -17.87
C MET A 1 41.04 -8.52 -19.00
N LYS A 2 40.76 -9.02 -20.21
CA LYS A 2 41.77 -9.11 -21.30
C LYS A 2 42.34 -7.75 -21.78
N GLY A 3 41.54 -6.68 -21.80
CA GLY A 3 42.02 -5.34 -22.21
C GLY A 3 42.97 -4.66 -21.20
N LYS A 4 42.82 -4.93 -19.90
CA LYS A 4 43.69 -4.35 -18.86
C LYS A 4 45.09 -4.98 -18.86
N ILE A 5 45.19 -6.25 -19.24
CA ILE A 5 46.47 -6.97 -19.39
C ILE A 5 47.26 -6.45 -20.60
N ALA A 6 46.58 -6.14 -21.72
CA ALA A 6 47.23 -5.58 -22.90
C ALA A 6 47.84 -4.20 -22.65
N VAL A 7 47.16 -3.34 -21.88
CA VAL A 7 47.67 -2.00 -21.52
C VAL A 7 48.87 -2.08 -20.59
N ALA A 8 48.89 -3.03 -19.64
CA ALA A 8 50.04 -3.25 -18.76
C ALA A 8 51.28 -3.76 -19.52
N VAL A 9 51.10 -4.66 -20.50
CA VAL A 9 52.20 -5.18 -21.35
C VAL A 9 52.74 -4.09 -22.29
N CYS A 10 51.87 -3.26 -22.89
CA CYS A 10 52.30 -2.13 -23.72
C CYS A 10 53.00 -1.03 -22.90
N ALA A 11 52.57 -0.79 -21.66
CA ALA A 11 53.22 0.16 -20.75
C ALA A 11 54.62 -0.31 -20.30
N ALA A 12 54.81 -1.62 -20.10
CA ALA A 12 56.12 -2.22 -19.85
C ALA A 12 57.04 -2.11 -21.08
N GLY A 13 56.51 -2.36 -22.29
CA GLY A 13 57.24 -2.19 -23.55
C GLY A 13 57.67 -0.74 -23.83
N ALA A 14 56.82 0.24 -23.50
CA ALA A 14 57.16 1.67 -23.66
C ALA A 14 58.20 2.15 -22.63
N LEU A 15 58.18 1.62 -21.40
CA LEU A 15 59.22 1.87 -20.39
C LEU A 15 60.57 1.30 -20.80
N LEU A 16 60.58 0.15 -21.47
CA LEU A 16 61.81 -0.46 -22.03
C LEU A 16 62.45 0.41 -23.11
N CYS A 17 61.65 1.08 -23.94
CA CYS A 17 62.14 1.91 -25.06
C CYS A 17 62.55 3.34 -24.67
N ALA A 18 61.97 3.92 -23.61
CA ALA A 18 62.20 5.32 -23.26
C ALA A 18 63.55 5.58 -22.55
N SER A 19 64.12 4.59 -21.85
CA SER A 19 65.40 4.72 -21.13
C SER A 19 66.63 4.36 -21.97
N VAL A 20 66.46 3.75 -23.14
CA VAL A 20 67.57 3.49 -24.09
C VAL A 20 68.20 4.79 -24.62
N ALA A 21 67.47 5.91 -24.57
CA ALA A 21 67.94 7.19 -25.09
C ALA A 21 68.97 7.94 -24.20
N LEU A 22 69.25 7.47 -22.98
CA LEU A 22 70.16 8.17 -22.04
C LEU A 22 71.49 7.43 -21.76
N ALA A 23 71.72 6.27 -22.39
CA ALA A 23 72.99 5.57 -22.32
C ALA A 23 73.97 6.12 -23.38
N VAL A 24 74.65 7.23 -23.09
CA VAL A 24 75.74 7.71 -23.96
C VAL A 24 76.92 6.75 -23.82
N GLY A 25 77.13 5.96 -24.88
CA GLY A 25 78.22 5.00 -25.00
C GLY A 25 78.36 4.40 -26.40
N GLY A 26 78.07 5.14 -27.47
CA GLY A 26 78.24 4.68 -28.85
C GLY A 26 77.78 5.71 -29.88
N SER A 27 78.27 5.59 -31.12
CA SER A 27 77.88 6.50 -32.22
C SER A 27 76.44 6.23 -32.67
N ALA A 28 75.86 7.15 -33.46
CA ALA A 28 74.48 7.09 -33.92
C ALA A 28 74.09 5.83 -34.73
N GLU A 29 75.07 5.00 -35.14
CA GLU A 29 74.85 3.75 -35.88
C GLU A 29 75.06 2.48 -35.02
N ASP A 30 75.63 2.56 -33.80
CA ASP A 30 75.74 1.44 -32.85
C ASP A 30 75.87 1.94 -31.40
N PRO A 31 74.74 2.21 -30.71
CA PRO A 31 74.75 2.56 -29.30
C PRO A 31 75.01 1.30 -28.46
N LEU A 32 76.28 0.99 -28.24
CA LEU A 32 76.70 -0.11 -27.37
C LEU A 32 76.34 0.21 -25.91
N ILE A 33 75.17 -0.25 -25.47
CA ILE A 33 74.79 -0.22 -24.06
C ILE A 33 75.67 -1.23 -23.30
N SER A 34 76.53 -0.74 -22.41
CA SER A 34 77.40 -1.62 -21.62
C SER A 34 76.57 -2.56 -20.73
N LYS A 35 77.00 -3.82 -20.60
CA LYS A 35 76.37 -4.79 -19.70
C LYS A 35 76.27 -4.25 -18.26
N SER A 36 77.28 -3.50 -17.81
CA SER A 36 77.27 -2.83 -16.50
C SER A 36 76.18 -1.77 -16.35
N TYR A 37 75.84 -1.05 -17.43
CA TYR A 37 74.74 -0.08 -17.41
C TYR A 37 73.37 -0.80 -17.37
N ILE A 38 73.23 -1.91 -18.11
CA ILE A 38 72.01 -2.74 -18.08
C ILE A 38 71.81 -3.37 -16.70
N ASP A 39 72.84 -4.02 -16.16
CA ASP A 39 72.77 -4.76 -14.91
C ASP A 39 72.72 -3.85 -13.67
N GLY A 40 73.19 -2.60 -13.78
CA GLY A 40 73.22 -1.63 -12.69
C GLY A 40 72.15 -0.55 -12.80
N GLU A 41 72.40 0.47 -13.61
CA GLU A 41 71.61 1.71 -13.60
C GLU A 41 70.22 1.53 -14.25
N TYR A 42 70.16 0.81 -15.36
CA TYR A 42 68.91 0.56 -16.08
C TYR A 42 67.96 -0.33 -15.29
N THR A 43 68.42 -1.46 -14.76
CA THR A 43 67.63 -2.35 -13.88
C THR A 43 67.13 -1.62 -12.64
N THR A 44 68.00 -0.81 -12.00
CA THR A 44 67.60 -0.04 -10.80
C THR A 44 66.53 1.00 -11.12
N GLN A 45 66.69 1.78 -12.20
CA GLN A 45 65.69 2.77 -12.60
C GLN A 45 64.38 2.13 -13.08
N THR A 46 64.46 1.00 -13.78
CA THR A 46 63.28 0.27 -14.26
C THR A 46 62.50 -0.34 -13.10
N LEU A 47 63.20 -0.91 -12.12
CA LEU A 47 62.59 -1.42 -10.89
C LEU A 47 61.93 -0.29 -10.09
N ALA A 48 62.62 0.83 -9.89
CA ALA A 48 62.08 1.99 -9.18
C ALA A 48 60.81 2.55 -9.86
N LYS A 49 60.80 2.66 -11.20
CA LYS A 49 59.60 3.08 -11.95
C LYS A 49 58.47 2.05 -11.90
N ALA A 50 58.79 0.76 -11.89
CA ALA A 50 57.80 -0.30 -11.74
C ALA A 50 57.16 -0.26 -10.34
N GLU A 51 57.96 -0.10 -9.30
CA GLU A 51 57.52 0.06 -7.91
C GLU A 51 56.67 1.33 -7.74
N GLU A 52 57.08 2.46 -8.30
CA GLU A 52 56.31 3.71 -8.28
C GLU A 52 54.94 3.54 -8.94
N ARG A 53 54.89 2.86 -10.10
CA ARG A 53 53.64 2.62 -10.83
C ARG A 53 52.74 1.61 -10.12
N ILE A 54 53.31 0.59 -9.48
CA ILE A 54 52.58 -0.33 -8.61
C ILE A 54 51.98 0.44 -7.44
N ALA A 55 52.78 1.25 -6.72
CA ALA A 55 52.32 2.07 -5.60
C ALA A 55 51.18 3.02 -6.01
N GLN A 56 51.33 3.77 -7.11
CA GLN A 56 50.28 4.65 -7.62
C GLN A 56 48.99 3.88 -7.96
N SER A 57 49.10 2.70 -8.59
CA SER A 57 47.94 1.88 -8.92
C SER A 57 47.26 1.29 -7.68
N HIS A 58 48.06 0.92 -6.67
CA HIS A 58 47.59 0.33 -5.42
C HIS A 58 46.91 1.37 -4.56
N ASP A 59 47.48 2.56 -4.46
CA ASP A 59 46.91 3.71 -3.75
C ASP A 59 45.56 4.09 -4.37
N ALA A 60 45.47 4.20 -5.70
CA ALA A 60 44.21 4.50 -6.38
C ALA A 60 43.12 3.46 -6.08
N LEU A 61 43.44 2.18 -6.17
CA LEU A 61 42.52 1.07 -5.86
C LEU A 61 42.09 1.08 -4.38
N TYR A 62 43.03 1.33 -3.47
CA TYR A 62 42.72 1.41 -2.04
C TYR A 62 41.84 2.61 -1.72
N GLN A 63 42.11 3.77 -2.30
CA GLN A 63 41.29 4.97 -2.08
C GLN A 63 39.87 4.79 -2.62
N GLU A 64 39.72 4.15 -3.79
CA GLU A 64 38.41 3.79 -4.35
C GLU A 64 37.65 2.83 -3.43
N ALA A 65 38.30 1.76 -2.96
CA ALA A 65 37.70 0.80 -2.03
C ALA A 65 37.36 1.42 -0.67
N ALA A 66 38.24 2.28 -0.13
CA ALA A 66 38.02 2.99 1.13
C ALA A 66 36.87 4.00 1.00
N ALA A 67 36.77 4.72 -0.12
CA ALA A 67 35.66 5.62 -0.40
C ALA A 67 34.32 4.87 -0.54
N GLY A 68 34.34 3.71 -1.21
CA GLY A 68 33.17 2.83 -1.30
C GLY A 68 32.72 2.34 0.08
N LEU A 69 33.66 1.82 0.88
CA LEU A 69 33.37 1.35 2.24
C LEU A 69 32.88 2.48 3.15
N LYS A 70 33.46 3.68 3.03
CA LYS A 70 33.02 4.86 3.76
C LYS A 70 31.59 5.26 3.37
N THR A 71 31.24 5.21 2.09
CA THR A 71 29.88 5.50 1.62
C THR A 71 28.86 4.53 2.20
N VAL A 72 29.21 3.24 2.22
CA VAL A 72 28.39 2.19 2.84
C VAL A 72 28.26 2.45 4.35
N TYR A 73 29.38 2.71 5.04
CA TYR A 73 29.39 3.05 6.46
C TYR A 73 28.53 4.28 6.77
N ASP A 74 28.67 5.37 6.02
CA ASP A 74 27.91 6.60 6.21
C ASP A 74 26.40 6.36 5.98
N THR A 75 26.03 5.49 5.04
CA THR A 75 24.63 5.07 4.80
C THR A 75 24.07 4.34 6.02
N TYR A 76 24.81 3.37 6.58
CA TYR A 76 24.39 2.67 7.78
C TYR A 76 24.42 3.58 9.02
N ALA A 77 25.44 4.43 9.17
CA ALA A 77 25.57 5.37 10.27
C ALA A 77 24.44 6.40 10.27
N ALA A 78 24.02 6.88 9.10
CA ALA A 78 22.83 7.72 8.96
C ALA A 78 21.58 6.98 9.47
N ARG A 79 21.39 5.70 9.12
CA ARG A 79 20.25 4.89 9.59
C ARG A 79 20.26 4.59 11.09
N VAL A 80 21.44 4.52 11.72
CA VAL A 80 21.60 4.28 13.17
C VAL A 80 21.51 5.58 13.98
N GLY A 81 21.82 6.73 13.39
CA GLY A 81 21.79 8.05 14.03
C GLY A 81 20.47 8.82 13.93
N GLY A 82 19.38 8.19 13.48
CA GLY A 82 18.06 8.83 13.28
C GLY A 82 17.73 9.22 11.83
N GLY A 83 18.35 8.56 10.85
CA GLY A 83 18.12 8.79 9.43
C GLY A 83 16.67 8.53 9.01
N THR A 84 16.19 9.40 8.12
CA THR A 84 14.85 9.46 7.51
C THR A 84 14.30 8.08 7.15
N GLY A 85 13.52 7.45 8.04
CA GLY A 85 12.85 6.17 7.81
C GLY A 85 12.43 5.47 9.09
N THR A 86 11.42 4.61 8.98
CA THR A 86 10.90 3.76 10.05
C THR A 86 11.56 2.39 9.96
N TYR A 87 11.97 1.83 11.11
CA TYR A 87 12.55 0.49 11.21
C TYR A 87 11.62 -0.46 11.98
N HIS A 88 11.37 -1.63 11.41
CA HIS A 88 10.70 -2.74 12.11
C HIS A 88 11.64 -3.94 12.24
N SER A 89 11.85 -4.44 13.46
CA SER A 89 12.67 -5.63 13.73
C SER A 89 11.99 -6.95 13.33
N ALA A 90 10.69 -6.90 13.02
CA ALA A 90 9.87 -8.02 12.58
C ALA A 90 8.76 -7.46 11.70
N PHE A 91 8.12 -8.32 10.91
CA PHE A 91 7.00 -7.91 10.07
C PHE A 91 5.93 -7.19 10.85
N THR A 92 5.67 -5.95 10.43
CA THR A 92 4.65 -5.07 11.00
C THR A 92 3.75 -4.60 9.88
N ASP A 93 2.45 -4.69 10.10
CA ASP A 93 1.46 -4.30 9.10
C ASP A 93 1.31 -2.79 9.04
N LEU A 94 1.23 -2.30 7.81
CA LEU A 94 0.96 -0.93 7.45
C LEU A 94 -0.23 -0.90 6.50
N ARG A 95 -1.30 -0.22 6.92
CA ARG A 95 -2.43 0.10 6.04
C ARG A 95 -2.10 1.37 5.28
N VAL A 96 -2.30 1.33 3.97
CA VAL A 96 -1.92 2.40 3.04
C VAL A 96 -3.04 2.65 2.05
N LYS A 97 -3.09 3.85 1.49
CA LYS A 97 -4.12 4.31 0.55
C LYS A 97 -3.59 4.42 -0.88
N GLU A 98 -4.50 4.49 -1.84
CA GLU A 98 -4.15 4.58 -3.26
C GLU A 98 -3.11 5.67 -3.54
N GLY A 99 -2.08 5.36 -4.30
CA GLY A 99 -1.01 6.28 -4.67
C GLY A 99 0.06 6.49 -3.60
N ASP A 100 -0.10 5.95 -2.38
CA ASP A 100 0.97 5.95 -1.38
C ASP A 100 2.21 5.24 -1.95
N GLN A 101 3.38 5.78 -1.62
CA GLN A 101 4.66 5.21 -2.06
C GLN A 101 5.51 4.81 -0.86
N ILE A 102 5.87 3.53 -0.81
CA ILE A 102 6.69 2.95 0.25
C ILE A 102 8.06 2.62 -0.35
N GLN A 103 9.10 3.35 0.05
CA GLN A 103 10.46 3.01 -0.34
C GLN A 103 11.06 2.06 0.70
N VAL A 104 11.46 0.87 0.26
CA VAL A 104 12.03 -0.18 1.09
C VAL A 104 13.51 -0.33 0.74
N SER A 105 14.36 -0.24 1.77
CA SER A 105 15.82 -0.24 1.60
C SER A 105 16.40 -1.65 1.45
N ALA A 106 17.55 -1.76 0.77
CA ALA A 106 18.36 -2.97 0.74
C ALA A 106 18.50 -3.65 2.11
N GLY A 107 18.34 -4.98 2.14
CA GLY A 107 18.34 -5.81 3.34
C GLY A 107 16.99 -5.87 4.09
N SER A 108 15.99 -5.12 3.64
CA SER A 108 14.64 -5.11 4.23
C SER A 108 13.69 -6.00 3.42
N GLY A 109 12.65 -6.53 4.07
CA GLY A 109 11.66 -7.42 3.48
C GLY A 109 10.26 -6.83 3.48
N PHE A 110 9.40 -7.28 2.56
CA PHE A 110 8.01 -6.87 2.51
C PHE A 110 7.08 -7.94 1.96
N LEU A 111 5.79 -7.84 2.31
CA LEU A 111 4.68 -8.63 1.78
C LEU A 111 3.52 -7.70 1.44
N LEU A 112 2.79 -8.01 0.37
CA LEU A 112 1.45 -7.50 0.17
C LEU A 112 0.46 -8.49 0.76
N LEU A 113 -0.30 -8.08 1.78
CA LEU A 113 -1.29 -8.93 2.45
C LEU A 113 -2.69 -8.78 1.84
N ALA A 114 -3.06 -7.56 1.45
CA ALA A 114 -4.34 -7.26 0.80
C ALA A 114 -4.22 -6.05 -0.12
N GLY A 115 -5.12 -5.97 -1.11
CA GLY A 115 -5.12 -4.91 -2.11
C GLY A 115 -4.12 -5.16 -3.23
N SER A 116 -3.73 -4.08 -3.90
CA SER A 116 -2.85 -4.08 -5.07
C SER A 116 -1.78 -3.01 -4.93
N ALA A 117 -0.55 -3.37 -5.29
CA ALA A 117 0.56 -2.43 -5.39
C ALA A 117 1.53 -2.87 -6.49
N ASP A 118 2.14 -1.91 -7.15
CA ASP A 118 3.21 -2.12 -8.12
C ASP A 118 4.58 -1.94 -7.47
N LEU A 119 5.51 -2.81 -7.81
CA LEU A 119 6.91 -2.65 -7.45
C LEU A 119 7.65 -1.93 -8.58
N SER A 120 8.55 -1.03 -8.21
CA SER A 120 9.63 -0.54 -9.07
C SER A 120 10.96 -0.65 -8.33
N CYS A 121 12.05 -0.87 -9.05
CA CYS A 121 13.40 -0.98 -8.48
C CYS A 121 14.34 0.00 -9.17
N THR A 122 15.10 0.74 -8.37
CA THR A 122 16.28 1.47 -8.84
C THR A 122 17.53 0.70 -8.42
N GLY A 123 18.45 0.44 -9.35
CA GLY A 123 19.63 -0.40 -9.13
C GLY A 123 19.38 -1.84 -9.57
N ASN A 124 19.59 -2.82 -8.68
CA ASN A 124 19.31 -4.22 -8.97
C ASN A 124 17.79 -4.53 -8.83
N LYS A 125 17.43 -5.71 -8.32
CA LYS A 125 16.05 -6.19 -8.19
C LYS A 125 15.79 -6.72 -6.79
N THR A 126 14.53 -6.91 -6.45
CA THR A 126 14.16 -7.71 -5.28
C THR A 126 14.26 -9.22 -5.58
N ILE A 127 14.30 -10.04 -4.53
CA ILE A 127 14.17 -11.49 -4.63
C ILE A 127 12.81 -11.86 -4.04
N ASP A 128 11.98 -12.56 -4.81
CA ASP A 128 10.81 -13.23 -4.29
C ASP A 128 11.24 -14.50 -3.57
N LEU A 129 11.23 -14.46 -2.24
CA LEU A 129 11.62 -15.59 -1.39
C LEU A 129 10.61 -16.75 -1.43
N SER A 130 9.41 -16.53 -1.96
CA SER A 130 8.37 -17.55 -2.04
C SER A 130 8.58 -18.46 -3.26
N SER A 131 9.15 -17.91 -4.34
CA SER A 131 9.45 -18.66 -5.56
C SER A 131 10.95 -18.87 -5.81
N GLY A 132 11.81 -18.11 -5.13
CA GLY A 132 13.28 -18.16 -5.27
C GLY A 132 13.82 -17.37 -6.46
N TRP A 133 12.99 -16.59 -7.16
CA TRP A 133 13.36 -15.86 -8.36
C TRP A 133 13.44 -14.35 -8.13
N GLU A 134 14.23 -13.68 -8.96
CA GLU A 134 14.27 -12.21 -8.96
C GLU A 134 12.92 -11.62 -9.37
N LYS A 135 12.50 -10.57 -8.66
CA LYS A 135 11.35 -9.73 -9.00
C LYS A 135 11.83 -8.28 -9.20
N GLY A 136 11.71 -7.80 -10.42
CA GLY A 136 11.90 -6.39 -10.77
C GLY A 136 10.57 -5.64 -10.79
N THR A 137 10.39 -4.72 -11.74
CA THR A 137 9.18 -3.90 -11.85
C THR A 137 7.91 -4.71 -12.17
N GLY A 138 6.77 -4.26 -11.64
CA GLY A 138 5.42 -4.72 -11.97
C GLY A 138 4.62 -5.12 -10.74
N ALA A 139 3.38 -5.55 -10.98
CA ALA A 139 2.42 -5.87 -9.93
C ALA A 139 2.94 -6.90 -8.92
N LEU A 140 2.72 -6.62 -7.64
CA LEU A 140 2.98 -7.56 -6.56
C LEU A 140 1.86 -8.61 -6.48
N GLU A 141 2.23 -9.79 -6.02
CA GLU A 141 1.27 -10.84 -5.71
C GLU A 141 1.04 -10.88 -4.20
N THR A 142 -0.22 -11.04 -3.80
CA THR A 142 -0.58 -11.15 -2.38
C THR A 142 0.01 -12.42 -1.75
N GLY A 143 0.41 -12.33 -0.49
CA GLY A 143 0.99 -13.44 0.27
C GLY A 143 2.41 -13.84 -0.13
N ARG A 144 3.05 -13.13 -1.07
CA ARG A 144 4.46 -13.36 -1.40
C ARG A 144 5.39 -12.50 -0.57
N ARG A 145 6.50 -13.11 -0.12
CA ARG A 145 7.59 -12.43 0.60
C ARG A 145 8.70 -12.03 -0.35
N TYR A 146 9.04 -10.75 -0.33
CA TYR A 146 10.11 -10.16 -1.11
C TYR A 146 11.23 -9.65 -0.20
N LEU A 147 12.48 -9.74 -0.68
CA LEU A 147 13.67 -9.18 -0.04
C LEU A 147 14.32 -8.19 -1.00
N VAL A 148 14.63 -6.98 -0.53
CA VAL A 148 15.34 -5.98 -1.32
C VAL A 148 16.82 -6.32 -1.34
N SER A 149 17.37 -6.61 -2.52
CA SER A 149 18.79 -6.97 -2.68
C SER A 149 19.70 -5.78 -2.40
N GLU A 150 21.00 -6.05 -2.30
CA GLU A 150 22.04 -5.01 -2.25
C GLU A 150 21.95 -4.06 -3.45
N ASP A 151 22.39 -2.82 -3.23
CA ASP A 151 22.35 -1.73 -4.22
C ASP A 151 20.99 -1.58 -4.91
N THR A 152 19.90 -1.83 -4.18
CA THR A 152 18.52 -1.70 -4.65
C THR A 152 17.71 -0.80 -3.73
N VAL A 153 16.96 0.12 -4.33
CA VAL A 153 15.84 0.79 -3.68
C VAL A 153 14.56 0.30 -4.33
N ALA A 154 13.75 -0.43 -3.58
CA ALA A 154 12.44 -0.89 -4.01
C ALA A 154 11.41 0.19 -3.64
N THR A 155 10.57 0.60 -4.57
CA THR A 155 9.42 1.48 -4.30
C THR A 155 8.14 0.72 -4.59
N LEU A 156 7.29 0.58 -3.59
CA LEU A 156 5.96 0.00 -3.69
C LEU A 156 4.97 1.15 -3.87
N THR A 157 4.24 1.17 -4.96
CA THR A 157 3.20 2.17 -5.23
C THR A 157 1.85 1.49 -5.11
N VAL A 158 1.01 1.95 -4.18
CA VAL A 158 -0.33 1.39 -3.99
C VAL A 158 -1.22 1.76 -5.17
N THR A 159 -1.94 0.78 -5.73
CA THR A 159 -2.77 0.96 -6.93
C THR A 159 -4.26 0.67 -6.71
N SER A 160 -4.62 0.05 -5.58
CA SER A 160 -6.01 -0.08 -5.15
C SER A 160 -6.41 1.03 -4.17
N PRO A 161 -7.71 1.27 -3.92
CA PRO A 161 -8.18 2.29 -2.97
C PRO A 161 -7.52 2.21 -1.58
N THR A 162 -7.21 0.99 -1.16
CA THR A 162 -6.49 0.65 0.08
C THR A 162 -5.67 -0.61 -0.15
N ALA A 163 -4.59 -0.78 0.61
CA ALA A 163 -3.82 -2.00 0.68
C ALA A 163 -3.24 -2.20 2.08
N VAL A 164 -2.88 -3.45 2.39
CA VAL A 164 -2.14 -3.80 3.60
C VAL A 164 -0.81 -4.38 3.20
N LEU A 165 0.28 -3.70 3.56
CA LEU A 165 1.65 -4.15 3.42
C LEU A 165 2.17 -4.64 4.77
N SER A 166 3.01 -5.66 4.78
CA SER A 166 3.74 -6.08 5.98
C SER A 166 5.23 -5.86 5.74
N LEU A 167 5.88 -5.06 6.58
CA LEU A 167 7.24 -4.56 6.36
C LEU A 167 8.19 -5.02 7.48
N GLU A 168 9.39 -5.44 7.10
CA GLU A 168 10.49 -5.80 7.99
C GLU A 168 11.74 -5.04 7.54
N GLY A 169 12.43 -4.36 8.46
CA GLY A 169 13.58 -3.52 8.16
C GLY A 169 13.22 -2.06 7.95
N TYR A 170 14.06 -1.35 7.18
CA TYR A 170 13.95 0.10 6.97
C TYR A 170 13.06 0.44 5.77
N HIS A 171 12.12 1.35 5.99
CA HIS A 171 11.30 1.92 4.92
C HIS A 171 10.96 3.40 5.19
N THR A 172 10.52 4.10 4.15
CA THR A 172 9.88 5.41 4.24
C THR A 172 8.53 5.36 3.53
N LEU A 173 7.53 6.05 4.08
CA LEU A 173 6.23 6.25 3.45
C LEU A 173 6.14 7.69 2.96
N THR A 174 5.75 7.86 1.70
CA THR A 174 5.27 9.12 1.14
C THR A 174 3.78 8.98 0.92
N GLU A 175 2.98 9.72 1.70
CA GLU A 175 1.53 9.67 1.59
C GLU A 175 1.03 10.39 0.33
N SER A 176 -0.02 9.85 -0.28
CA SER A 176 -0.77 10.49 -1.34
C SER A 176 -1.86 11.42 -0.79
N SER A 177 -2.49 12.17 -1.69
CA SER A 177 -3.70 12.96 -1.39
C SER A 177 -5.00 12.22 -1.72
N SER A 178 -4.94 10.91 -1.99
CA SER A 178 -6.13 10.11 -2.30
C SER A 178 -7.01 9.95 -1.05
N THR A 179 -8.26 9.53 -1.25
CA THR A 179 -9.21 9.28 -0.15
C THR A 179 -8.66 8.28 0.85
N ASP A 180 -8.60 8.68 2.12
CA ASP A 180 -8.12 7.82 3.20
C ASP A 180 -9.26 7.01 3.82
N TYR A 181 -9.61 5.88 3.19
CA TYR A 181 -10.61 4.95 3.70
C TYR A 181 -10.24 4.35 5.06
N ASN A 182 -8.94 4.27 5.39
CA ASN A 182 -8.47 3.74 6.68
C ASN A 182 -8.83 4.68 7.83
N ALA A 183 -8.66 6.00 7.63
CA ALA A 183 -9.07 7.01 8.60
C ALA A 183 -10.58 7.00 8.86
N LEU A 184 -11.40 6.82 7.81
CA LEU A 184 -12.85 6.68 7.94
C LEU A 184 -13.25 5.43 8.72
N ALA A 185 -12.58 4.30 8.45
CA ALA A 185 -12.81 3.04 9.16
C ALA A 185 -12.43 3.15 10.64
N ASP A 186 -11.31 3.79 10.96
CA ASP A 186 -10.85 4.03 12.33
C ASP A 186 -11.82 4.93 13.11
N ALA A 187 -12.37 5.97 12.45
CA ALA A 187 -13.39 6.82 13.04
C ALA A 187 -14.67 6.05 13.37
N LEU A 188 -15.23 5.31 12.41
CA LEU A 188 -16.43 4.50 12.63
C LEU A 188 -16.19 3.39 13.68
N ARG A 189 -15.00 2.80 13.70
CA ARG A 189 -14.61 1.80 14.70
C ARG A 189 -14.58 2.39 16.11
N THR A 190 -14.07 3.61 16.25
CA THR A 190 -14.02 4.35 17.51
C THR A 190 -15.41 4.73 18.01
N LEU A 191 -16.33 5.04 17.09
CA LEU A 191 -17.75 5.28 17.39
C LEU A 191 -18.55 4.00 17.67
N GLY A 192 -17.95 2.82 17.50
CA GLY A 192 -18.64 1.54 17.66
C GLY A 192 -19.58 1.17 16.49
N LEU A 193 -19.56 1.94 15.40
CA LEU A 193 -20.44 1.76 14.24
C LEU A 193 -19.87 0.83 13.17
N PHE A 194 -18.60 0.46 13.28
CA PHE A 194 -17.92 -0.45 12.37
C PHE A 194 -17.13 -1.48 13.15
N GLN A 195 -17.17 -2.73 12.67
CA GLN A 195 -16.26 -3.77 13.13
C GLN A 195 -15.66 -4.46 11.91
N GLY A 196 -14.38 -4.82 12.03
CA GLY A 196 -13.70 -5.67 11.07
C GLY A 196 -14.27 -7.08 11.02
N SER A 197 -13.73 -7.90 10.15
CA SER A 197 -14.01 -9.34 10.06
C SER A 197 -13.28 -10.17 11.13
N GLY A 198 -12.25 -9.60 11.77
CA GLY A 198 -11.35 -10.33 12.66
C GLY A 198 -10.14 -10.97 11.97
N THR A 199 -9.89 -10.65 10.69
CA THR A 199 -8.65 -11.02 10.00
C THR A 199 -7.43 -10.58 10.81
N GLY A 200 -6.39 -11.42 10.86
CA GLY A 200 -5.23 -11.25 11.74
C GLY A 200 -4.23 -10.16 11.33
N TYR A 201 -4.52 -9.41 10.27
CA TYR A 201 -3.67 -8.34 9.75
C TYR A 201 -4.49 -7.09 9.45
N GLY A 202 -3.83 -5.93 9.29
CA GLY A 202 -4.48 -4.70 8.81
C GLY A 202 -5.69 -4.28 9.65
N SER A 203 -5.61 -4.46 10.97
CA SER A 203 -6.71 -4.22 11.94
C SER A 203 -7.95 -5.08 11.73
N GLY A 204 -7.89 -6.08 10.84
CA GLY A 204 -8.97 -6.97 10.48
C GLY A 204 -10.12 -6.31 9.73
N TYR A 205 -9.90 -5.15 9.10
CA TYR A 205 -10.99 -4.39 8.47
C TYR A 205 -11.46 -4.98 7.14
N ASP A 206 -10.54 -5.63 6.42
CA ASP A 206 -10.71 -6.18 5.06
C ASP A 206 -11.33 -5.14 4.11
N LEU A 207 -10.82 -3.91 4.10
CA LEU A 207 -11.35 -2.84 3.27
C LEU A 207 -11.20 -3.15 1.76
N GLU A 208 -10.24 -3.99 1.43
CA GLU A 208 -9.89 -4.42 0.07
C GLU A 208 -10.81 -5.53 -0.48
N ALA A 209 -11.71 -6.07 0.35
CA ALA A 209 -12.59 -7.17 -0.04
C ALA A 209 -13.96 -6.66 -0.50
N ALA A 210 -14.52 -7.31 -1.53
CA ALA A 210 -15.92 -7.11 -1.91
C ALA A 210 -16.84 -7.72 -0.83
N PRO A 211 -17.79 -6.96 -0.25
CA PRO A 211 -18.67 -7.48 0.78
C PRO A 211 -19.74 -8.38 0.17
N THR A 212 -20.10 -9.46 0.87
CA THR A 212 -21.35 -10.16 0.63
C THR A 212 -22.54 -9.32 1.10
N ARG A 213 -23.74 -9.61 0.59
CA ARG A 213 -24.96 -8.91 0.97
C ARG A 213 -25.25 -9.00 2.46
N ILE A 214 -25.00 -10.16 3.09
CA ILE A 214 -25.16 -10.28 4.54
C ILE A 214 -24.14 -9.44 5.32
N GLN A 215 -22.88 -9.39 4.87
CA GLN A 215 -21.87 -8.53 5.49
C GLN A 215 -22.26 -7.06 5.36
N GLY A 216 -22.76 -6.63 4.21
CA GLY A 216 -23.32 -5.29 4.00
C GLY A 216 -24.45 -4.95 4.95
N LEU A 217 -25.42 -5.87 5.09
CA LEU A 217 -26.55 -5.68 5.99
C LEU A 217 -26.11 -5.55 7.46
N ILE A 218 -25.17 -6.38 7.92
CA ILE A 218 -24.64 -6.30 9.29
C ILE A 218 -23.91 -4.98 9.52
N LEU A 219 -23.07 -4.55 8.57
CA LEU A 219 -22.39 -3.25 8.64
C LEU A 219 -23.39 -2.09 8.68
N PHE A 220 -24.46 -2.17 7.88
CA PHE A 220 -25.54 -1.19 7.90
C PHE A 220 -26.29 -1.17 9.25
N LEU A 221 -26.65 -2.33 9.80
CA LEU A 221 -27.32 -2.40 11.10
C LEU A 221 -26.46 -1.84 12.23
N ARG A 222 -25.14 -2.03 12.17
CA ARG A 222 -24.18 -1.37 13.08
C ARG A 222 -24.18 0.15 12.91
N LEU A 223 -24.13 0.63 11.67
CA LEU A 223 -24.16 2.06 11.36
C LEU A 223 -25.38 2.75 11.97
N ILE A 224 -26.55 2.12 11.90
CA ILE A 224 -27.79 2.70 12.45
C ILE A 224 -28.00 2.37 13.94
N GLY A 225 -27.07 1.67 14.59
CA GLY A 225 -27.14 1.36 16.03
C GLY A 225 -28.09 0.22 16.40
N GLU A 226 -28.50 -0.60 15.43
CA GLU A 226 -29.57 -1.61 15.61
C GLU A 226 -29.06 -3.07 15.58
N GLU A 227 -27.74 -3.30 15.59
CA GLU A 227 -27.18 -4.66 15.61
C GLU A 227 -27.68 -5.49 16.81
N GLU A 228 -27.66 -4.93 18.03
CA GLU A 228 -28.10 -5.66 19.23
C GLU A 228 -29.61 -5.99 19.17
N ALA A 229 -30.42 -5.06 18.66
CA ALA A 229 -31.85 -5.31 18.43
C ALA A 229 -32.07 -6.42 17.39
N ALA A 230 -31.23 -6.45 16.35
CA ALA A 230 -31.26 -7.47 15.34
C ALA A 230 -30.86 -8.85 15.87
N LEU A 231 -29.83 -8.93 16.71
CA LEU A 231 -29.40 -10.15 17.39
C LEU A 231 -30.45 -10.69 18.36
N ALA A 232 -31.20 -9.81 19.02
CA ALA A 232 -32.29 -10.16 19.93
C ALA A 232 -33.61 -10.50 19.21
N SER A 233 -33.68 -10.31 17.88
CA SER A 233 -34.91 -10.45 17.12
C SER A 233 -35.42 -11.90 17.11
N THR A 234 -36.71 -12.05 17.39
CA THR A 234 -37.45 -13.32 17.23
C THR A 234 -38.40 -13.28 16.03
N ALA A 235 -38.24 -12.30 15.13
CA ALA A 235 -39.05 -12.19 13.93
C ALA A 235 -38.85 -13.41 13.00
N ALA A 236 -39.88 -13.71 12.20
CA ALA A 236 -39.78 -14.76 11.19
C ALA A 236 -38.92 -14.27 10.01
N CYS A 237 -37.92 -15.05 9.63
CA CYS A 237 -37.18 -14.85 8.38
C CYS A 237 -37.94 -15.54 7.24
N PRO A 238 -38.44 -14.81 6.23
CA PRO A 238 -39.17 -15.41 5.12
C PRO A 238 -38.24 -16.12 4.12
N PHE A 239 -36.95 -15.81 4.13
CA PHE A 239 -35.99 -16.28 3.14
C PHE A 239 -35.43 -17.66 3.48
N THR A 240 -35.26 -18.46 2.43
CA THR A 240 -34.85 -19.88 2.51
C THR A 240 -33.33 -20.08 2.46
N ASP A 241 -32.61 -19.12 1.87
CA ASP A 241 -31.15 -19.15 1.66
C ASP A 241 -30.35 -18.46 2.79
N VAL A 242 -31.00 -18.18 3.92
CA VAL A 242 -30.38 -17.52 5.08
C VAL A 242 -29.95 -18.57 6.11
N PRO A 243 -28.65 -18.73 6.39
CA PRO A 243 -28.15 -19.65 7.40
C PRO A 243 -28.41 -19.15 8.83
N ASP A 244 -28.43 -20.08 9.79
CA ASP A 244 -28.90 -19.79 11.15
C ASP A 244 -28.06 -18.74 11.90
N TRP A 245 -26.75 -18.67 11.64
CA TRP A 245 -25.86 -17.71 12.31
C TRP A 245 -26.20 -16.25 11.98
N CYS A 246 -26.78 -15.98 10.81
CA CYS A 246 -27.17 -14.62 10.39
C CYS A 246 -28.68 -14.41 10.31
N ARG A 247 -29.47 -15.45 10.61
CA ARG A 247 -30.94 -15.42 10.54
C ARG A 247 -31.56 -14.29 11.38
N PRO A 248 -31.11 -13.98 12.60
CA PRO A 248 -31.67 -12.87 13.38
C PRO A 248 -31.51 -11.52 12.68
N TYR A 249 -30.34 -11.25 12.09
CA TYR A 249 -30.06 -10.02 11.35
C TYR A 249 -31.02 -9.82 10.17
N VAL A 250 -31.19 -10.87 9.35
CA VAL A 250 -32.05 -10.79 8.18
C VAL A 250 -33.52 -10.71 8.56
N ALA A 251 -33.95 -11.49 9.56
CA ALA A 251 -35.33 -11.46 10.06
C ALA A 251 -35.70 -10.07 10.60
N TYR A 252 -34.81 -9.47 11.40
CA TYR A 252 -34.99 -8.13 11.91
C TYR A 252 -35.06 -7.09 10.78
N ALA A 253 -34.07 -7.11 9.87
CA ALA A 253 -34.03 -6.17 8.77
C ALA A 253 -35.25 -6.27 7.85
N TYR A 254 -35.79 -7.48 7.66
CA TYR A 254 -37.03 -7.68 6.93
C TYR A 254 -38.23 -7.08 7.68
N ALA A 255 -38.34 -7.36 8.98
CA ALA A 255 -39.43 -6.84 9.81
C ALA A 255 -39.43 -5.29 9.89
N GLN A 256 -38.25 -4.66 9.91
CA GLN A 256 -38.11 -3.19 9.87
C GLN A 256 -38.24 -2.61 8.45
N GLY A 257 -38.34 -3.45 7.41
CA GLY A 257 -38.43 -3.00 6.02
C GLY A 257 -37.11 -2.54 5.40
N TYR A 258 -35.97 -2.77 6.06
CA TYR A 258 -34.65 -2.47 5.51
C TYR A 258 -34.26 -3.38 4.35
N THR A 259 -34.78 -4.61 4.29
CA THR A 259 -34.63 -5.52 3.16
C THR A 259 -35.95 -6.16 2.76
N LYS A 260 -36.10 -6.48 1.47
CA LYS A 260 -37.29 -7.15 0.92
C LYS A 260 -36.98 -8.47 0.21
N GLY A 261 -35.71 -8.89 0.20
CA GLY A 261 -35.25 -9.98 -0.65
C GLY A 261 -34.71 -9.48 -2.01
N MET A 262 -34.42 -10.43 -2.88
CA MET A 262 -33.82 -10.22 -4.21
C MET A 262 -34.67 -10.75 -5.35
N ASP A 263 -35.52 -11.74 -5.08
CA ASP A 263 -36.37 -12.40 -6.06
C ASP A 263 -37.79 -11.83 -6.04
N GLU A 264 -38.45 -11.87 -7.20
CA GLU A 264 -39.86 -11.49 -7.33
C GLU A 264 -40.77 -12.46 -6.56
N GLU A 265 -40.35 -13.72 -6.40
CA GLU A 265 -41.07 -14.72 -5.60
C GLU A 265 -40.92 -14.51 -4.08
N GLY A 266 -40.01 -13.64 -3.62
CA GLY A 266 -39.83 -13.23 -2.23
C GLY A 266 -39.23 -14.29 -1.30
N GLY A 267 -38.58 -15.31 -1.84
CA GLY A 267 -38.01 -16.44 -1.09
C GLY A 267 -36.49 -16.38 -0.88
N ILE A 268 -35.79 -15.43 -1.51
CA ILE A 268 -34.32 -15.36 -1.54
C ILE A 268 -33.81 -14.00 -1.05
N PHE A 269 -32.88 -14.03 -0.10
CA PHE A 269 -32.16 -12.85 0.38
C PHE A 269 -30.89 -12.57 -0.43
N GLY A 270 -30.21 -13.61 -0.92
CA GLY A 270 -28.91 -13.51 -1.58
C GLY A 270 -27.76 -13.45 -0.58
N THR A 271 -27.78 -14.30 0.47
CA THR A 271 -26.86 -14.18 1.63
C THR A 271 -25.40 -13.99 1.24
N ASN A 272 -24.89 -14.81 0.31
CA ASN A 272 -23.49 -14.82 -0.09
C ASN A 272 -23.23 -14.05 -1.39
N ASP A 273 -24.25 -13.42 -1.96
CA ASP A 273 -24.09 -12.66 -3.20
C ASP A 273 -23.24 -11.43 -2.94
N THR A 274 -22.43 -11.04 -3.92
CA THR A 274 -21.67 -9.79 -3.86
C THR A 274 -22.65 -8.62 -3.76
N LEU A 275 -22.50 -7.83 -2.69
CA LEU A 275 -23.29 -6.63 -2.48
C LEU A 275 -22.92 -5.58 -3.54
N THR A 276 -23.93 -4.95 -4.12
CA THR A 276 -23.72 -3.82 -5.05
C THR A 276 -23.85 -2.48 -4.34
N ALA A 277 -23.25 -1.43 -4.91
CA ALA A 277 -23.38 -0.06 -4.40
C ALA A 277 -24.85 0.36 -4.26
N GLY A 278 -25.66 0.13 -5.31
CA GLY A 278 -27.09 0.46 -5.30
C GLY A 278 -27.87 -0.27 -4.19
N GLN A 279 -27.53 -1.53 -3.89
CA GLN A 279 -28.14 -2.26 -2.78
C GLN A 279 -27.78 -1.66 -1.42
N TYR A 280 -26.52 -1.27 -1.21
CA TYR A 280 -26.10 -0.65 0.04
C TYR A 280 -26.73 0.74 0.22
N VAL A 281 -26.75 1.55 -0.84
CA VAL A 281 -27.42 2.87 -0.84
C VAL A 281 -28.93 2.72 -0.61
N THR A 282 -29.56 1.67 -1.13
CA THR A 282 -30.97 1.36 -0.82
C THR A 282 -31.17 1.12 0.68
N PHE A 283 -30.25 0.43 1.37
CA PHE A 283 -30.33 0.28 2.83
C PHE A 283 -30.24 1.64 3.53
N LEU A 284 -29.30 2.50 3.13
CA LEU A 284 -29.14 3.85 3.68
C LEU A 284 -30.40 4.71 3.49
N LEU A 285 -30.95 4.75 2.27
CA LEU A 285 -32.16 5.50 1.97
C LEU A 285 -33.37 5.03 2.80
N ARG A 286 -33.53 3.72 2.97
CA ARG A 286 -34.58 3.16 3.84
C ARG A 286 -34.40 3.56 5.30
N ALA A 287 -33.17 3.54 5.83
CA ALA A 287 -32.91 4.05 7.18
C ALA A 287 -33.20 5.54 7.33
N LEU A 288 -32.94 6.35 6.30
CA LEU A 288 -33.26 7.78 6.30
C LEU A 288 -34.76 8.04 6.16
N GLY A 289 -35.58 7.02 5.88
CA GLY A 289 -37.05 7.07 5.82
C GLY A 289 -37.64 7.00 4.41
N TYR A 290 -36.80 7.01 3.37
CA TYR A 290 -37.26 6.95 1.98
C TYR A 290 -37.77 5.55 1.62
N ARG A 291 -38.86 5.50 0.85
CA ARG A 291 -39.54 4.25 0.48
C ARG A 291 -39.28 3.91 -0.98
N ASP A 292 -38.87 2.67 -1.23
CA ASP A 292 -38.63 2.15 -2.59
C ASP A 292 -39.80 1.32 -3.15
N SER A 293 -40.95 1.30 -2.48
CA SER A 293 -42.17 0.63 -2.95
C SER A 293 -43.44 1.26 -2.36
N GLY A 294 -44.60 0.81 -2.82
CA GLY A 294 -45.93 1.30 -2.41
C GLY A 294 -46.61 2.07 -3.54
N GLU A 295 -47.72 2.73 -3.24
CA GLU A 295 -48.50 3.48 -4.26
C GLU A 295 -47.76 4.72 -4.78
N ALA A 296 -46.88 5.31 -3.96
CA ALA A 296 -46.05 6.47 -4.30
C ALA A 296 -44.65 6.29 -3.68
N PRO A 297 -43.79 5.47 -4.30
CA PRO A 297 -42.43 5.28 -3.83
C PRO A 297 -41.59 6.54 -4.07
N ASP A 298 -40.66 6.82 -3.17
CA ASP A 298 -39.68 7.90 -3.28
C ASP A 298 -38.59 7.58 -4.33
N PHE A 299 -38.31 6.29 -4.56
CA PHE A 299 -37.36 5.77 -5.56
C PHE A 299 -37.66 4.32 -5.94
N THR A 300 -36.91 3.76 -6.87
CA THR A 300 -36.91 2.33 -7.19
C THR A 300 -35.52 1.74 -6.95
N TRP A 301 -35.43 0.43 -6.76
CA TRP A 301 -34.15 -0.22 -6.43
C TRP A 301 -33.03 0.05 -7.46
N ASP A 302 -33.39 0.24 -8.73
CA ASP A 302 -32.49 0.52 -9.85
C ASP A 302 -32.13 2.01 -10.00
N THR A 303 -32.86 2.91 -9.35
CA THR A 303 -32.63 4.37 -9.34
C THR A 303 -32.03 4.87 -8.02
N ALA A 304 -31.62 3.96 -7.13
CA ALA A 304 -31.18 4.30 -5.78
C ALA A 304 -30.00 5.28 -5.73
N LEU A 305 -29.02 5.15 -6.64
CA LEU A 305 -27.85 6.04 -6.69
C LEU A 305 -28.25 7.45 -7.15
N GLU A 306 -28.92 7.55 -8.29
CA GLU A 306 -29.43 8.80 -8.85
C GLU A 306 -30.30 9.54 -7.83
N ARG A 307 -31.25 8.82 -7.20
CA ARG A 307 -32.11 9.43 -6.17
C ARG A 307 -31.30 9.91 -4.97
N ALA A 308 -30.32 9.15 -4.52
CA ALA A 308 -29.51 9.55 -3.37
C ALA A 308 -28.76 10.87 -3.65
N VAL A 309 -28.34 11.13 -4.90
CA VAL A 309 -27.78 12.43 -5.30
C VAL A 309 -28.83 13.54 -5.23
N GLU A 310 -30.02 13.34 -5.79
CA GLU A 310 -31.11 14.33 -5.75
C GLU A 310 -31.56 14.69 -4.33
N LEU A 311 -31.46 13.73 -3.41
CA LEU A 311 -31.81 13.88 -2.00
C LEU A 311 -30.68 14.49 -1.16
N GLY A 312 -29.50 14.72 -1.73
CA GLY A 312 -28.31 15.21 -1.03
C GLY A 312 -27.65 14.17 -0.10
N VAL A 313 -28.05 12.90 -0.23
CA VAL A 313 -27.44 11.78 0.48
C VAL A 313 -26.12 11.39 -0.16
N LEU A 314 -25.98 11.53 -1.47
CA LEU A 314 -24.74 11.40 -2.24
C LEU A 314 -24.38 12.72 -2.95
N THR A 315 -23.11 12.87 -3.32
CA THR A 315 -22.67 13.87 -4.31
C THR A 315 -22.55 13.23 -5.70
N PRO A 316 -22.50 14.04 -6.79
CA PRO A 316 -22.24 13.52 -8.12
C PRO A 316 -20.90 12.76 -8.25
N GLY A 317 -19.84 13.20 -7.58
CA GLY A 317 -18.55 12.50 -7.55
C GLY A 317 -18.61 11.15 -6.86
N GLU A 318 -19.43 11.02 -5.81
CA GLU A 318 -19.67 9.73 -5.14
C GLU A 318 -20.42 8.77 -6.06
N GLU A 319 -21.47 9.22 -6.75
CA GLU A 319 -22.16 8.40 -7.75
C GLU A 319 -21.21 7.93 -8.87
N ALA A 320 -20.35 8.82 -9.37
CA ALA A 320 -19.34 8.49 -10.38
C ALA A 320 -18.35 7.41 -9.89
N MET A 321 -17.87 7.52 -8.65
CA MET A 321 -17.01 6.50 -8.03
C MET A 321 -17.75 5.15 -7.94
N LEU A 322 -18.99 5.14 -7.44
CA LEU A 322 -19.77 3.92 -7.22
C LEU A 322 -20.18 3.19 -8.51
N THR A 323 -20.20 3.88 -9.64
CA THR A 323 -20.57 3.32 -10.95
C THR A 323 -19.36 2.92 -11.80
N SER A 324 -18.17 3.44 -11.50
CA SER A 324 -16.95 3.17 -12.27
C SER A 324 -15.99 2.17 -11.61
N GLU A 325 -16.06 2.02 -10.29
CA GLU A 325 -15.14 1.18 -9.52
C GLU A 325 -15.78 -0.13 -9.03
N THR A 326 -14.94 -1.07 -8.61
CA THR A 326 -15.42 -2.25 -7.86
C THR A 326 -15.91 -1.81 -6.49
N PHE A 327 -17.10 -2.25 -6.09
CA PHE A 327 -17.65 -1.91 -4.79
C PHE A 327 -17.03 -2.79 -3.68
N LEU A 328 -16.16 -2.20 -2.86
CA LEU A 328 -15.46 -2.86 -1.78
C LEU A 328 -15.98 -2.40 -0.41
N ARG A 329 -15.52 -3.08 0.66
CA ARG A 329 -15.77 -2.66 2.03
C ARG A 329 -15.23 -1.25 2.32
N ALA A 330 -14.19 -0.81 1.61
CA ALA A 330 -13.73 0.58 1.59
C ALA A 330 -14.87 1.56 1.25
N GLN A 331 -15.56 1.37 0.12
CA GLN A 331 -16.68 2.23 -0.26
C GLN A 331 -17.87 2.09 0.70
N VAL A 332 -18.12 0.90 1.28
CA VAL A 332 -19.14 0.75 2.34
C VAL A 332 -18.82 1.63 3.56
N VAL A 333 -17.57 1.64 4.03
CA VAL A 333 -17.11 2.50 5.13
C VAL A 333 -17.24 3.97 4.78
N TYR A 334 -16.83 4.36 3.57
CA TYR A 334 -16.94 5.73 3.09
C TYR A 334 -18.40 6.20 3.13
N LEU A 335 -19.30 5.42 2.53
CA LEU A 335 -20.72 5.73 2.51
C LEU A 335 -21.32 5.76 3.91
N SER A 336 -20.91 4.83 4.78
CA SER A 336 -21.33 4.80 6.18
C SER A 336 -20.96 6.10 6.91
N TYR A 337 -19.72 6.56 6.75
CA TYR A 337 -19.21 7.74 7.43
C TYR A 337 -19.93 9.02 6.99
N PHE A 338 -20.13 9.21 5.67
CA PHE A 338 -20.79 10.41 5.16
C PHE A 338 -22.32 10.36 5.27
N ALA A 339 -22.93 9.17 5.30
CA ALA A 339 -24.36 9.02 5.58
C ALA A 339 -24.75 9.52 6.98
N LEU A 340 -23.80 9.60 7.92
CA LEU A 340 -24.05 10.22 9.23
C LEU A 340 -24.50 11.69 9.10
N ASP A 341 -24.07 12.41 8.06
CA ASP A 341 -24.50 13.80 7.81
C ASP A 341 -25.73 13.88 6.89
N ALA A 342 -26.22 12.74 6.39
CA ALA A 342 -27.35 12.74 5.47
C ALA A 342 -28.65 13.11 6.21
N PRO A 343 -29.50 13.94 5.58
CA PRO A 343 -30.77 14.36 6.17
C PRO A 343 -31.77 13.21 6.19
N CYS A 344 -32.53 13.13 7.26
CA CYS A 344 -33.68 12.24 7.38
C CYS A 344 -34.88 12.80 6.60
N GLN A 345 -35.65 11.94 5.93
CA GLN A 345 -36.81 12.32 5.13
C GLN A 345 -37.86 13.10 5.94
N ASP A 346 -38.06 12.73 7.21
CA ASP A 346 -39.03 13.33 8.13
C ASP A 346 -38.62 14.72 8.65
N GLY A 347 -37.44 15.22 8.27
CA GLY A 347 -36.91 16.50 8.72
C GLY A 347 -36.43 16.50 10.17
N SER A 348 -36.25 15.32 10.78
CA SER A 348 -35.79 15.18 12.18
C SER A 348 -34.31 15.56 12.40
N GLY A 349 -33.58 15.89 11.34
CA GLY A 349 -32.16 16.21 11.37
C GLY A 349 -31.35 15.22 10.53
N THR A 350 -30.08 15.05 10.89
CA THR A 350 -29.16 14.08 10.27
C THR A 350 -29.25 12.70 10.93
N LEU A 351 -28.73 11.67 10.25
CA LEU A 351 -28.58 10.35 10.86
C LEU A 351 -27.75 10.40 12.16
N LEU A 352 -26.67 11.21 12.21
CA LEU A 352 -25.87 11.39 13.41
C LEU A 352 -26.71 11.95 14.57
N GLU A 353 -27.49 12.99 14.33
CA GLU A 353 -28.36 13.60 15.35
C GLU A 353 -29.40 12.60 15.86
N ARG A 354 -29.92 11.75 14.97
CA ARG A 354 -30.82 10.65 15.37
C ARG A 354 -30.10 9.64 16.28
N LEU A 355 -28.87 9.24 15.96
CA LEU A 355 -28.10 8.30 16.79
C LEU A 355 -27.75 8.88 18.15
N VAL A 356 -27.40 10.17 18.21
CA VAL A 356 -27.10 10.87 19.48
C VAL A 356 -28.36 11.05 20.32
N SER A 357 -29.46 11.50 19.73
CA SER A 357 -30.73 11.67 20.44
C SER A 357 -31.33 10.35 20.90
N GLY A 358 -31.09 9.26 20.16
CA GLY A 358 -31.44 7.90 20.54
C GLY A 358 -30.54 7.28 21.62
N GLY A 359 -29.48 7.98 22.04
CA GLY A 359 -28.53 7.49 23.05
C GLY A 359 -27.61 6.37 22.57
N ILE A 360 -27.56 6.11 21.25
CA ILE A 360 -26.64 5.14 20.64
C ILE A 360 -25.21 5.69 20.66
N LEU A 361 -25.05 6.99 20.39
CA LEU A 361 -23.76 7.66 20.41
C LEU A 361 -23.72 8.78 21.44
N ASP A 362 -22.56 8.94 22.07
CA ASP A 362 -22.25 10.15 22.82
C ASP A 362 -21.88 11.28 21.85
N GLY A 363 -22.62 12.40 21.91
CA GLY A 363 -22.44 13.51 20.98
C GLY A 363 -21.07 14.22 21.11
N ALA A 364 -20.48 14.25 22.31
CA ALA A 364 -19.17 14.86 22.51
C ALA A 364 -18.06 13.97 21.94
N VAL A 365 -18.15 12.65 22.16
CA VAL A 365 -17.25 11.67 21.53
C VAL A 365 -17.36 11.73 20.01
N ALA A 366 -18.59 11.75 19.48
CA ALA A 366 -18.83 11.86 18.04
C ALA A 366 -18.18 13.13 17.45
N SER A 367 -18.37 14.28 18.09
CA SER A 367 -17.77 15.53 17.64
C SER A 367 -16.24 15.47 17.63
N VAL A 368 -15.61 14.96 18.70
CA VAL A 368 -14.15 14.84 18.80
C VAL A 368 -13.60 13.91 17.72
N VAL A 369 -14.15 12.70 17.59
CA VAL A 369 -13.69 11.72 16.60
C VAL A 369 -13.80 12.29 15.19
N ARG A 370 -14.94 12.89 14.85
CA ARG A 370 -15.17 13.43 13.51
C ARG A 370 -14.30 14.64 13.19
N SER A 371 -14.00 15.48 14.18
CA SER A 371 -13.10 16.64 13.98
C SER A 371 -11.65 16.25 13.69
N GLY A 372 -11.24 15.01 14.01
CA GLY A 372 -9.90 14.49 13.72
C GLY A 372 -9.77 13.83 12.35
N VAL A 373 -10.84 13.75 11.55
CA VAL A 373 -10.83 13.14 10.23
C VAL A 373 -10.61 14.21 9.16
N GLU A 374 -9.51 14.14 8.43
CA GLU A 374 -9.15 15.11 7.36
C GLU A 374 -9.65 14.70 5.97
N VAL A 375 -10.50 13.67 5.88
CA VAL A 375 -11.03 13.15 4.61
C VAL A 375 -12.19 14.02 4.14
N SER A 376 -12.02 14.64 2.98
CA SER A 376 -13.08 15.42 2.32
C SER A 376 -14.01 14.52 1.52
N ARG A 377 -15.26 14.94 1.45
CA ARG A 377 -16.26 14.31 0.59
C ARG A 377 -15.91 14.53 -0.87
N LEU A 378 -16.08 13.52 -1.71
CA LEU A 378 -15.92 13.66 -3.17
C LEU A 378 -16.96 14.68 -3.69
N PRO A 379 -16.55 15.65 -4.54
CA PRO A 379 -17.39 16.78 -4.90
C PRO A 379 -18.56 16.45 -5.83
#